data_AF-A0A7V9ZEX9-F1
#
_entry.id   AF-A0A7V9ZEX9-F1
#
_cell.length_a   1.000
_cell.length_b   1.000
_cell.length_c   1.000
_cell.angle_alpha   90.00
_cell.angle_beta   90.00
_cell.angle_gamma   90.00
#
_symmetry.space_group_name_H-M   'P 1'
#
loop_
_entity.id
_entity.type
_entity.pdbx_description
1 polymer ?
#
loop_
_entity_poly.entity_id
_entity_poly.type
_entity_poly.pdbx_seq_one_letter_code
_entity_poly.pdbx_strand_id
1 'polypeptide(L)'
;VQVARSRESIELRLAAIEALGEAAGERGLAELSTLARGREELELRLKAIETYASSARPTAAVTMLKAIIAADGNEDVRMQALESLSEVDNDIAWKAVAEIARSSADAGLRARAVELIRER
;
A
#
# COMPACT_ATOMS: atom_id res chain seq x y z
N VAL A 1 19.43 -10.27 23.75
CA VAL A 1 20.15 -10.55 22.47
C VAL A 1 19.20 -10.92 21.33
N GLN A 2 18.21 -11.81 21.53
CA GLN A 2 17.30 -12.25 20.45
C GLN A 2 16.37 -11.14 19.91
N VAL A 3 15.78 -10.32 20.78
CA VAL A 3 14.91 -9.17 20.37
C VAL A 3 15.67 -8.15 19.51
N ALA A 4 16.93 -7.84 19.87
CA ALA A 4 17.77 -6.93 19.09
C ALA A 4 18.06 -7.49 17.69
N ARG A 5 18.33 -8.80 17.57
CA ARG A 5 18.54 -9.47 16.27
C ARG A 5 17.29 -9.51 15.40
N SER A 6 16.13 -9.72 16.00
CA SER A 6 14.85 -9.68 15.28
C SER A 6 14.56 -8.27 14.75
N ARG A 7 14.87 -7.24 15.53
CA ARG A 7 14.71 -5.85 15.10
C ARG A 7 15.72 -5.44 14.02
N GLU A 8 16.99 -5.81 14.17
CA GLU A 8 17.99 -5.61 13.11
C GLU A 8 17.60 -6.33 11.81
N SER A 9 16.96 -7.51 11.94
CA SER A 9 16.41 -8.22 10.79
C SER A 9 15.19 -7.54 10.17
N ILE A 10 14.35 -6.83 10.93
CA ILE A 10 13.21 -6.09 10.35
C ILE A 10 13.69 -4.87 9.58
N GLU A 11 14.62 -4.12 10.16
CA GLU A 11 15.21 -2.93 9.53
C GLU A 11 15.90 -3.29 8.22
N LEU A 12 16.64 -4.40 8.18
CA LEU A 12 17.25 -4.89 6.94
C LEU A 12 16.23 -5.28 5.86
N ARG A 13 15.09 -5.88 6.27
CA ARG A 13 14.02 -6.26 5.34
C ARG A 13 13.28 -5.05 4.79
N LEU A 14 13.06 -4.01 5.61
CA LEU A 14 12.48 -2.75 5.18
C LEU A 14 13.38 -2.06 4.16
N ALA A 15 14.70 -1.98 4.42
CA ALA A 15 15.65 -1.44 3.46
C ALA A 15 15.68 -2.24 2.15
N ALA A 16 15.55 -3.56 2.22
CA ALA A 16 15.46 -4.40 1.02
C ALA A 16 14.18 -4.13 0.22
N ILE A 17 13.04 -3.89 0.88
CA ILE A 17 11.78 -3.51 0.22
C ILE A 17 11.96 -2.20 -0.55
N GLU A 18 12.55 -1.18 0.08
CA GLU A 18 12.83 0.11 -0.57
C GLU A 18 13.75 -0.07 -1.79
N ALA A 19 14.83 -0.84 -1.64
CA ALA A 19 15.75 -1.14 -2.74
C ALA A 19 15.07 -1.88 -3.91
N LEU A 20 14.09 -2.76 -3.65
CA LEU A 20 13.30 -3.41 -4.70
C LEU A 20 12.46 -2.40 -5.50
N GLY A 21 11.97 -1.35 -4.84
CA GLY A 21 11.24 -0.24 -5.47
C GLY A 21 12.16 0.64 -6.32
N GLU A 22 13.30 1.05 -5.77
CA GLU A 22 14.30 1.88 -6.46
C GLU A 22 14.87 1.21 -7.71
N ALA A 23 15.08 -0.11 -7.65
CA ALA A 23 15.51 -0.89 -8.81
C ALA A 23 14.47 -0.89 -9.95
N ALA A 24 13.20 -0.53 -9.67
CA ALA A 24 12.07 -0.29 -10.57
C ALA A 24 11.86 -1.32 -11.70
N GLY A 25 12.41 -2.51 -11.57
CA GLY A 25 12.29 -3.60 -12.53
C GLY A 25 11.02 -4.41 -12.30
N GLU A 26 10.52 -5.08 -13.35
CA GLU A 26 9.33 -5.94 -13.27
C GLU A 26 9.44 -6.99 -12.16
N ARG A 27 10.64 -7.53 -11.93
CA ARG A 27 10.91 -8.48 -10.84
C ARG A 27 10.75 -7.84 -9.47
N GLY A 28 11.30 -6.65 -9.25
CA GLY A 28 11.17 -5.93 -7.97
C GLY A 28 9.72 -5.62 -7.65
N LEU A 29 8.98 -5.11 -8.63
CA LEU A 29 7.54 -4.87 -8.50
C LEU A 29 6.75 -6.16 -8.23
N ALA A 30 7.11 -7.29 -8.85
CA ALA A 30 6.46 -8.57 -8.60
C ALA A 30 6.68 -9.06 -7.16
N GLU A 31 7.89 -8.90 -6.61
CA GLU A 31 8.20 -9.24 -5.23
C GLU A 31 7.45 -8.33 -4.24
N LEU A 32 7.47 -7.02 -4.46
CA LEU A 32 6.70 -6.06 -3.65
C LEU A 32 5.20 -6.37 -3.64
N SER A 33 4.65 -6.69 -4.82
CA SER A 33 3.27 -7.12 -5.02
C SER A 33 2.93 -8.39 -4.23
N THR A 34 3.90 -9.31 -4.10
CA THR A 34 3.77 -10.55 -3.33
C THR A 34 3.82 -10.28 -1.83
N LEU A 35 4.77 -9.47 -1.37
CA LEU A 35 4.90 -9.08 0.04
C LEU A 35 3.64 -8.38 0.57
N ALA A 36 3.14 -7.39 -0.17
CA ALA A 36 1.95 -6.62 0.20
C ALA A 36 0.70 -7.50 0.40
N ARG A 37 0.46 -8.46 -0.50
CA ARG A 37 -0.70 -9.37 -0.47
C ARG A 37 -0.46 -10.64 0.35
N GLY A 38 0.76 -10.84 0.84
CA GLY A 38 1.19 -12.03 1.55
C GLY A 38 0.73 -12.07 3.00
N ARG A 39 1.38 -12.95 3.77
CA ARG A 39 1.16 -13.12 5.22
C ARG A 39 2.37 -12.70 6.04
N GLU A 40 3.17 -11.81 5.49
CA GLU A 40 4.34 -11.25 6.18
C GLU A 40 3.94 -10.42 7.41
N GLU A 41 4.93 -10.08 8.22
CA GLU A 41 4.77 -9.13 9.31
C GLU A 41 4.15 -7.82 8.81
N LEU A 42 3.21 -7.28 9.59
CA LEU A 42 2.37 -6.15 9.18
C LEU A 42 3.21 -4.99 8.63
N GLU A 43 4.26 -4.60 9.36
CA GLU A 43 5.15 -3.48 8.98
C GLU A 43 5.74 -3.64 7.56
N LEU A 44 6.13 -4.86 7.19
CA LEU A 44 6.67 -5.14 5.86
C LEU A 44 5.61 -5.09 4.78
N ARG A 45 4.39 -5.51 5.10
CA ARG A 45 3.27 -5.44 4.17
C ARG A 45 2.91 -3.98 3.89
N LEU A 46 2.85 -3.15 4.93
CA LEU A 46 2.57 -1.72 4.78
C LEU A 46 3.65 -1.02 3.96
N LYS A 47 4.94 -1.26 4.28
CA LYS A 47 6.05 -0.70 3.50
C LYS A 47 6.03 -1.19 2.04
N ALA A 48 5.74 -2.47 1.80
CA ALA A 48 5.65 -2.98 0.42
C ALA A 48 4.51 -2.34 -0.39
N ILE A 49 3.38 -2.00 0.26
CA ILE A 49 2.28 -1.26 -0.38
C ILE A 49 2.72 0.14 -0.79
N GLU A 50 3.31 0.89 0.15
CA GLU A 50 3.83 2.25 -0.07
C GLU A 50 4.87 2.25 -1.19
N THR A 51 5.87 1.38 -1.10
CA THR A 51 6.95 1.28 -2.09
C THR A 51 6.44 0.84 -3.46
N TYR A 52 5.48 -0.10 -3.54
CA TYR A 52 4.88 -0.46 -4.82
C TYR A 52 4.12 0.71 -5.44
N ALA A 53 3.33 1.44 -4.65
CA ALA A 53 2.53 2.55 -5.14
C ALA A 53 3.40 3.67 -5.73
N SER A 54 4.52 3.99 -5.08
CA SER A 54 5.45 5.04 -5.54
C SER A 54 6.33 4.60 -6.72
N SER A 55 6.61 3.29 -6.86
CA SER A 55 7.54 2.78 -7.88
C SER A 55 6.84 2.26 -9.15
N ALA A 56 5.58 1.81 -9.05
CA ALA A 56 4.86 1.23 -10.17
C ALA A 56 4.28 2.30 -11.10
N ARG A 57 3.98 1.91 -12.34
CA ARG A 57 3.16 2.75 -13.22
C ARG A 57 1.81 3.01 -12.54
N PRO A 58 1.26 4.23 -12.64
CA PRO A 58 0.09 4.59 -11.85
C PRO A 58 -1.14 3.69 -12.06
N THR A 59 -1.37 3.18 -13.28
CA THR A 59 -2.45 2.22 -13.56
C THR A 59 -2.26 0.88 -12.84
N ALA A 60 -1.03 0.39 -12.74
CA ALA A 60 -0.70 -0.83 -12.01
C ALA A 60 -0.83 -0.63 -10.50
N ALA A 61 -0.33 0.50 -9.97
CA ALA A 61 -0.51 0.92 -8.58
C ALA A 61 -2.00 0.94 -8.20
N VAL A 62 -2.82 1.70 -8.92
CA VAL A 62 -4.27 1.78 -8.65
C VAL A 62 -4.93 0.40 -8.69
N THR A 63 -4.58 -0.45 -9.67
CA THR A 63 -5.15 -1.80 -9.79
C THR A 63 -4.83 -2.65 -8.55
N MET A 64 -3.58 -2.63 -8.10
CA MET A 64 -3.13 -3.37 -6.92
C MET A 64 -3.82 -2.86 -5.64
N LEU A 65 -3.82 -1.54 -5.43
CA LEU A 65 -4.37 -0.91 -4.23
C LEU A 65 -5.88 -1.16 -4.10
N LYS A 66 -6.65 -1.03 -5.19
CA LYS A 66 -8.09 -1.37 -5.20
C LYS A 66 -8.32 -2.84 -4.81
N ALA A 67 -7.48 -3.75 -5.29
CA ALA A 67 -7.61 -5.17 -4.95
C ALA A 67 -7.36 -5.42 -3.45
N ILE A 68 -6.36 -4.74 -2.86
CA ILE A 68 -6.06 -4.86 -1.42
C ILE A 68 -7.21 -4.29 -0.58
N ILE A 69 -7.69 -3.09 -0.91
CA ILE A 69 -8.82 -2.45 -0.21
C ILE A 69 -10.07 -3.35 -0.24
N ALA A 70 -10.31 -4.05 -1.34
CA ALA A 70 -11.50 -4.89 -1.49
C ALA A 70 -11.43 -6.26 -0.77
N ALA A 71 -10.23 -6.81 -0.58
CA ALA A 71 -10.08 -8.22 -0.21
C ALA A 71 -9.26 -8.46 1.07
N ASP A 72 -8.47 -7.49 1.55
CA ASP A 72 -7.61 -7.72 2.70
C ASP A 72 -8.39 -7.76 4.02
N GLY A 73 -8.14 -8.79 4.82
CA GLY A 73 -8.79 -8.98 6.11
C GLY A 73 -8.27 -8.02 7.20
N ASN A 74 -7.08 -7.44 7.03
CA ASN A 74 -6.49 -6.53 8.01
C ASN A 74 -6.85 -5.07 7.69
N GLU A 75 -7.39 -4.35 8.67
CA GLU A 75 -7.85 -2.96 8.51
C GLU A 75 -6.70 -1.99 8.21
N ASP A 76 -5.58 -2.09 8.93
CA ASP A 76 -4.40 -1.23 8.72
C ASP A 76 -3.85 -1.36 7.29
N VAL A 77 -3.88 -2.58 6.76
CA VAL A 77 -3.48 -2.85 5.36
C VAL A 77 -4.42 -2.18 4.37
N ARG A 78 -5.75 -2.25 4.60
CA ARG A 78 -6.72 -1.57 3.74
C ARG A 78 -6.58 -0.05 3.84
N MET A 79 -6.36 0.49 5.03
CA MET A 79 -6.15 1.92 5.27
C MET A 79 -4.88 2.42 4.56
N GLN A 80 -3.75 1.73 4.74
CA GLN A 80 -2.51 2.08 4.04
C GLN A 80 -2.68 2.05 2.52
N ALA A 81 -3.42 1.07 1.98
CA ALA A 81 -3.69 1.02 0.56
C ALA A 81 -4.56 2.20 0.08
N LEU A 82 -5.45 2.73 0.91
CA LEU A 82 -6.22 3.93 0.61
C LEU A 82 -5.36 5.19 0.69
N GLU A 83 -4.50 5.33 1.71
CA GLU A 83 -3.53 6.44 1.81
C GLU A 83 -2.63 6.48 0.57
N SER A 84 -1.97 5.36 0.26
CA SER A 84 -1.07 5.26 -0.89
C SER A 84 -1.80 5.43 -2.23
N LEU A 85 -3.11 5.19 -2.29
CA LEU A 85 -3.90 5.51 -3.48
C LEU A 85 -4.00 7.02 -3.70
N SER A 86 -4.12 7.81 -2.63
CA SER A 86 -4.12 9.28 -2.75
C SER A 86 -2.75 9.84 -3.14
N GLU A 87 -1.67 9.17 -2.75
CA GLU A 87 -0.27 9.56 -3.05
C GLU A 87 0.16 9.29 -4.49
N VAL A 88 -0.52 8.38 -5.21
CA VAL A 88 -0.28 8.14 -6.66
C VAL A 88 -0.64 9.38 -7.51
N ASP A 89 -1.31 10.38 -6.90
CA ASP A 89 -1.67 11.71 -7.41
C ASP A 89 -1.96 11.78 -8.92
N ASN A 90 -3.00 11.04 -9.33
CA ASN A 90 -3.52 11.14 -10.68
C ASN A 90 -5.04 10.99 -10.72
N ASP A 91 -5.65 11.33 -11.85
CA ASP A 91 -7.11 11.30 -12.02
C ASP A 91 -7.72 9.91 -11.80
N ILE A 92 -7.00 8.83 -12.13
CA ILE A 92 -7.52 7.46 -11.99
C ILE A 92 -7.58 7.09 -10.51
N ALA A 93 -6.56 7.45 -9.75
CA ALA A 93 -6.45 7.21 -8.33
C ALA A 93 -7.48 8.04 -7.57
N TRP A 94 -7.61 9.33 -7.87
CA TRP A 94 -8.61 10.19 -7.25
C TRP A 94 -10.06 9.78 -7.58
N LYS A 95 -10.33 9.25 -8.79
CA LYS A 95 -11.63 8.62 -9.09
C LYS A 95 -11.90 7.41 -8.20
N ALA A 96 -10.89 6.60 -7.92
CA ALA A 96 -11.02 5.45 -7.03
C ALA A 96 -11.20 5.89 -5.56
N VAL A 97 -10.49 6.91 -5.08
CA VAL A 97 -10.73 7.51 -3.73
C VAL A 97 -12.17 8.03 -3.63
N ALA A 98 -12.66 8.75 -4.64
CA ALA A 98 -14.04 9.24 -4.66
C ALA A 98 -15.10 8.11 -4.69
N GLU A 99 -14.81 7.00 -5.37
CA GLU A 99 -15.66 5.79 -5.37
C GLU A 99 -15.74 5.18 -3.95
N ILE A 100 -14.61 5.08 -3.26
CA ILE A 100 -14.53 4.57 -1.88
C ILE A 100 -15.31 5.47 -0.93
N ALA A 101 -15.07 6.78 -0.98
CA ALA A 101 -15.77 7.78 -0.17
C ALA A 101 -17.31 7.67 -0.32
N ARG A 102 -17.78 7.44 -1.55
CA ARG A 102 -19.21 7.39 -1.87
C ARG A 102 -19.89 6.06 -1.53
N SER A 103 -19.19 4.93 -1.66
CA SER A 103 -19.85 3.62 -1.71
C SER A 103 -19.19 2.48 -0.94
N SER A 104 -18.03 2.67 -0.29
CA SER A 104 -17.46 1.61 0.54
C SER A 104 -18.46 1.19 1.62
N ALA A 105 -18.58 -0.09 1.94
CA ALA A 105 -19.41 -0.57 3.06
C ALA A 105 -18.72 -0.36 4.42
N ASP A 106 -17.39 -0.30 4.41
CA ASP A 106 -16.54 -0.01 5.57
C ASP A 106 -16.59 1.49 5.88
N ALA A 107 -17.12 1.83 7.06
CA ALA A 107 -17.30 3.21 7.48
C ALA A 107 -15.98 3.95 7.71
N GLY A 108 -14.94 3.25 8.17
CA GLY A 108 -13.61 3.81 8.36
C GLY A 108 -13.00 4.21 7.03
N LEU A 109 -13.02 3.30 6.05
CA LEU A 109 -12.52 3.59 4.70
C LEU A 109 -13.32 4.71 4.02
N ARG A 110 -14.65 4.76 4.19
CA ARG A 110 -15.47 5.88 3.69
C ARG A 110 -15.04 7.21 4.30
N ALA A 111 -14.93 7.27 5.63
CA ALA A 111 -14.58 8.49 6.34
C ALA A 111 -13.19 8.99 5.94
N ARG A 112 -12.19 8.11 5.94
CA ARG A 112 -10.84 8.49 5.57
C ARG A 112 -10.73 8.95 4.12
N ALA A 113 -11.44 8.31 3.18
CA ALA A 113 -11.47 8.75 1.79
C ALA A 113 -12.10 10.16 1.63
N VAL A 114 -13.11 10.51 2.45
CA VAL A 114 -13.68 11.86 2.48
C VAL A 114 -12.68 12.88 3.02
N GLU A 115 -11.90 12.53 4.04
CA GLU A 115 -10.83 13.39 4.57
C GLU A 115 -9.74 13.65 3.53
N LEU A 116 -9.23 12.60 2.88
CA LEU A 116 -8.24 12.71 1.82
C LEU A 116 -8.69 13.64 0.68
N ILE A 117 -9.97 13.60 0.30
CA ILE A 117 -10.53 14.52 -0.72
C ILE A 117 -10.52 15.98 -0.25
N ARG A 118 -10.64 16.24 1.06
CA ARG A 118 -10.59 17.60 1.62
C ARG A 118 -9.17 18.12 1.80
N GLU A 119 -8.21 17.22 1.99
CA GLU A 119 -6.79 17.51 2.15
C GLU A 119 -6.09 17.83 0.82
N ARG A 120 -6.66 17.36 -0.30
CA ARG A 120 -6.20 17.63 -1.67
C ARG A 120 -6.37 19.10 -2.08
#